data_AF-A0A1L7NPV9-F1
#
_entry.id   AF-A0A1L7NPV9-F1
#
_cell.length_a   1.000
_cell.length_b   1.000
_cell.length_c   1.000
_cell.angle_alpha   90.00
_cell.angle_beta   90.00
_cell.angle_gamma   90.00
#
_symmetry.space_group_name_H-M   'P 1'
#
loop_
_entity.id
_entity.type
_entity.pdbx_description
1 polymer ?
#
loop_
_entity_poly.entity_id
_entity_poly.type
_entity_poly.pdbx_seq_one_letter_code
_entity_poly.pdbx_strand_id
1 'polypeptide(L)'
;MTAIAAVATLIPAPADIRASRQLAGLSQRESATLIHVSRRSWQCYEDGKAEIKLGLWELYLFKTGQLWVKPIALKDEKKPTRRQGRSANLKPFKAKNQQEQCQ
;
A
#
# COMPACT_ATOMS: atom_id res chain seq x y z
N MET A 1 -12.20 30.11 8.55
CA MET A 1 -10.73 30.01 8.49
C MET A 1 -10.38 28.66 7.88
N THR A 2 -10.36 28.61 6.55
CA THR A 2 -10.24 27.39 5.75
C THR A 2 -8.80 27.33 5.22
N ALA A 3 -7.99 26.39 5.72
CA ALA A 3 -6.66 26.15 5.18
C ALA A 3 -6.74 25.12 4.05
N ILE A 4 -6.38 25.57 2.85
CA ILE A 4 -6.26 24.76 1.64
C ILE A 4 -5.06 23.83 1.80
N ALA A 5 -5.28 22.57 1.44
CA ALA A 5 -4.33 21.47 1.52
C ALA A 5 -2.99 21.79 0.84
N ALA A 6 -1.90 21.70 1.60
CA ALA A 6 -0.55 21.61 1.06
C ALA A 6 -0.40 20.25 0.38
N VAL A 7 -0.48 20.26 -0.95
CA VAL A 7 -0.19 19.09 -1.78
C VAL A 7 1.31 19.10 -2.10
N ALA A 8 1.96 17.97 -1.81
CA ALA A 8 3.29 17.53 -2.27
C ALA A 8 4.53 18.05 -1.52
N THR A 9 4.65 17.68 -0.25
CA THR A 9 5.88 17.04 0.23
C THR A 9 5.58 15.56 0.43
N LEU A 10 6.19 14.69 -0.39
CA LEU A 10 6.03 13.23 -0.33
C LEU A 10 6.36 12.67 1.07
N ILE A 11 7.14 13.39 1.87
CA ILE A 11 7.49 13.03 3.24
C ILE A 11 6.59 13.86 4.19
N PRO A 12 5.76 13.21 5.04
CA PRO A 12 4.89 13.93 5.96
C PRO A 12 5.71 14.61 7.06
N ALA A 13 5.35 15.84 7.42
CA ALA A 13 5.98 16.51 8.54
C ALA A 13 5.59 15.81 9.87
N PRO A 14 6.44 15.84 10.91
CA PRO A 14 6.12 15.25 12.21
C PRO A 14 4.83 15.82 12.82
N ALA A 15 4.53 17.09 12.55
CA ALA A 15 3.27 17.73 12.94
C ALA A 15 2.05 17.11 12.24
N ASP A 16 2.17 16.80 10.95
CA ASP A 16 1.10 16.19 10.16
C ASP A 16 0.81 14.75 10.61
N ILE A 17 1.86 13.99 10.94
CA ILE A 17 1.72 12.64 11.51
C ILE A 17 0.98 12.68 12.86
N ARG A 18 1.23 13.70 13.68
CA ARG A 18 0.53 13.89 14.95
C ARG A 18 -0.93 14.29 14.73
N ALA A 19 -1.18 15.20 13.79
CA ALA A 19 -2.52 15.66 13.45
C ALA A 19 -3.37 14.52 12.87
N SER A 20 -2.83 13.73 11.94
CA SER A 20 -3.52 12.57 11.35
C SER A 20 -3.92 11.55 12.41
N ARG A 21 -3.04 11.29 13.39
CA ARG A 21 -3.35 10.40 14.51
C ARG A 21 -4.47 10.92 15.39
N GLN A 22 -4.45 12.21 15.71
CA GLN A 22 -5.49 12.85 16.50
C GLN A 22 -6.84 12.80 15.78
N LEU A 23 -6.84 13.04 14.45
CA LEU A 23 -8.04 12.91 13.62
C LEU A 23 -8.58 11.47 13.58
N ALA A 24 -7.69 10.46 13.58
CA ALA A 24 -8.08 9.06 13.65
C ALA A 24 -8.56 8.63 15.06
N GLY A 25 -8.37 9.46 16.10
CA GLY A 25 -8.68 9.10 17.48
C GLY A 25 -7.84 7.95 18.05
N LEU A 26 -6.66 7.68 17.47
CA LEU A 26 -5.81 6.55 17.84
C LEU A 26 -4.71 6.95 18.84
N SER A 27 -4.35 6.02 19.72
CA SER A 27 -3.13 6.12 20.53
C SER A 27 -1.87 5.89 19.67
N GLN A 28 -0.70 6.29 20.19
CA GLN A 28 0.59 6.02 19.53
C GLN A 28 0.85 4.52 19.36
N ARG A 29 0.40 3.69 20.32
CA ARG A 29 0.56 2.24 20.26
C ARG A 29 -0.32 1.64 19.17
N GLU A 30 -1.59 2.01 19.10
CA GLU A 30 -2.52 1.52 18.08
C GLU A 30 -2.06 1.92 16.68
N SER A 31 -1.60 3.17 16.51
CA SER A 31 -1.08 3.66 15.23
C SER A 31 0.16 2.88 14.79
N ALA A 32 1.08 2.59 15.72
CA ALA A 32 2.26 1.77 15.45
C ALA A 32 1.88 0.32 15.05
N THR A 33 0.94 -0.29 15.77
CA THR A 33 0.43 -1.64 15.47
C THR A 33 -0.25 -1.69 14.11
N LEU A 34 -0.98 -0.64 13.73
CA LEU A 34 -1.72 -0.54 12.48
C LEU A 34 -0.80 -0.56 11.25
N ILE A 35 0.42 0.00 11.33
CA ILE A 35 1.44 -0.09 10.27
C ILE A 35 2.55 -1.11 10.55
N HIS A 36 2.37 -1.98 11.55
CA HIS A 36 3.32 -3.04 11.92
C HIS A 36 4.73 -2.54 12.30
N VAL A 37 4.83 -1.39 12.98
CA VAL A 37 6.08 -0.87 13.54
C VAL A 37 6.06 -0.84 15.07
N SER A 38 7.22 -0.64 15.68
CA SER A 38 7.30 -0.48 17.14
C SER A 38 6.72 0.86 17.60
N ARG A 39 6.16 0.93 18.81
CA ARG A 39 5.70 2.20 19.43
C ARG A 39 6.82 3.24 19.46
N ARG A 40 8.06 2.80 19.70
CA ARG A 40 9.22 3.70 19.77
C ARG A 40 9.54 4.33 18.41
N SER A 41 9.43 3.56 17.32
CA SER A 41 9.56 4.06 15.95
C SER A 41 8.52 5.12 15.65
N TRP A 42 7.26 4.87 16.04
CA TRP A 42 6.18 5.85 15.89
C TRP A 42 6.46 7.17 16.63
N GLN A 43 6.96 7.09 17.87
CA GLN A 43 7.40 8.27 18.63
C GLN A 43 8.55 9.02 17.95
N CYS A 44 9.53 8.32 17.37
CA CYS A 44 10.58 8.99 16.58
C CYS A 44 10.01 9.76 15.39
N TYR A 45 8.97 9.24 14.73
CA TYR A 45 8.31 9.92 13.62
C TYR A 45 7.58 11.18 14.08
N GLU A 46 6.85 11.12 15.20
CA GLU A 46 6.19 12.30 15.79
C GLU A 46 7.16 13.34 16.37
N ASP A 47 8.35 12.92 16.78
CA ASP A 47 9.43 13.79 17.28
C ASP A 47 10.29 14.37 16.14
N GLY A 48 10.16 13.88 14.90
CA GLY A 48 11.05 14.23 13.78
C GLY A 48 12.48 13.67 13.90
N LYS A 49 12.71 12.71 14.80
CA LYS A 49 14.01 12.02 14.96
C LYS A 49 14.27 10.96 13.89
N ALA A 50 13.22 10.48 13.24
CA ALA A 50 13.30 9.56 12.13
C ALA A 50 12.25 9.93 11.08
N GLU A 51 12.55 9.64 9.81
CA GLU A 51 11.61 9.79 8.71
C GLU A 51 10.76 8.53 8.57
N ILE A 52 9.45 8.72 8.37
CA ILE A 52 8.55 7.63 8.01
C ILE A 52 8.68 7.33 6.52
N LYS A 53 8.82 6.06 6.16
CA LYS A 53 8.82 5.64 4.76
C LYS A 53 7.44 5.93 4.15
N LEU A 54 7.44 6.48 2.93
CA LEU A 54 6.24 6.77 2.14
C LEU A 54 5.21 5.64 2.13
N GLY A 55 5.61 4.41 1.81
CA GLY A 55 4.68 3.28 1.76
C GLY A 55 4.03 2.93 3.11
N LEU A 56 4.71 3.19 4.24
CA LEU A 56 4.11 3.01 5.58
C LEU A 56 3.12 4.13 5.89
N TRP A 57 3.43 5.35 5.46
CA TRP A 57 2.54 6.50 5.60
C TRP A 57 1.27 6.34 4.76
N GLU A 58 1.40 5.93 3.51
CA GLU A 58 0.26 5.61 2.64
C GLU A 58 -0.61 4.50 3.24
N LEU A 59 0.02 3.43 3.76
CA LEU A 59 -0.69 2.36 4.44
C LEU A 59 -1.45 2.87 5.68
N TYR A 60 -0.86 3.77 6.45
CA TYR A 60 -1.51 4.40 7.60
C TYR A 60 -2.78 5.15 7.18
N LEU A 61 -2.67 6.01 6.17
CA LEU A 61 -3.78 6.82 5.71
C LEU A 61 -4.88 5.97 5.05
N PHE A 62 -4.51 4.90 4.36
CA PHE A 62 -5.46 3.94 3.80
C PHE A 62 -6.26 3.23 4.90
N LYS A 63 -5.56 2.72 5.92
CA LYS A 63 -6.20 2.00 7.04
C LYS A 63 -7.04 2.91 7.95
N THR A 64 -6.71 4.20 8.03
CA THR A 64 -7.49 5.19 8.79
C THR A 64 -8.59 5.88 7.95
N GLY A 65 -8.69 5.56 6.65
CA GLY A 65 -9.66 6.15 5.74
C GLY A 65 -9.41 7.63 5.42
N GLN A 66 -8.23 8.17 5.75
CA GLN A 66 -7.88 9.58 5.54
C GLN A 66 -7.39 9.86 4.12
N LEU A 67 -6.90 8.84 3.42
CA LEU A 67 -6.56 8.95 2.01
C LEU A 67 -7.66 8.28 1.19
N TRP A 68 -8.49 9.12 0.56
CA TRP A 68 -9.39 8.69 -0.49
C TRP A 68 -8.53 8.37 -1.72
N VAL A 69 -8.19 7.10 -1.93
CA VAL A 69 -7.78 6.65 -3.25
C VAL A 69 -9.07 6.67 -4.07
N LYS A 70 -9.16 7.54 -5.09
CA LYS A 70 -10.21 7.35 -6.10
C LYS A 70 -10.02 5.92 -6.55
N PRO A 71 -11.00 5.01 -6.37
CA PRO A 71 -10.89 3.71 -6.98
C PRO A 71 -10.53 4.02 -8.43
N ILE A 72 -9.36 3.56 -8.86
CA ILE A 72 -9.03 3.58 -10.27
C ILE A 72 -10.20 2.83 -10.82
N ALA A 73 -11.16 3.55 -11.39
CA ALA A 73 -12.25 2.94 -12.09
C ALA A 73 -11.51 2.27 -13.24
N LEU A 74 -11.12 1.01 -13.00
CA LEU A 74 -10.87 0.02 -14.01
C LEU A 74 -12.16 0.11 -14.80
N LYS A 75 -12.14 0.93 -15.85
CA LYS A 75 -13.17 0.86 -16.84
C LYS A 75 -13.02 -0.58 -17.28
N ASP A 76 -13.94 -1.44 -16.87
CA ASP A 76 -14.08 -2.83 -17.31
C ASP A 76 -14.46 -2.85 -18.79
N GLU A 77 -13.82 -2.02 -19.60
CA GLU A 77 -13.84 -2.08 -21.04
C GLU A 77 -12.92 -3.24 -21.37
N LYS A 78 -13.44 -4.45 -21.16
CA LYS A 78 -13.01 -5.64 -21.88
C LYS A 78 -13.14 -5.32 -23.36
N LYS A 79 -12.15 -4.65 -23.94
CA LYS A 79 -11.97 -4.64 -25.37
C LYS A 79 -11.63 -6.09 -25.70
N PRO A 80 -12.48 -6.83 -26.44
CA PRO A 80 -12.19 -8.21 -26.73
C PRO A 80 -10.80 -8.24 -27.36
N THR A 81 -9.87 -8.92 -26.72
CA THR A 81 -8.54 -9.14 -27.28
C THR A 81 -8.72 -10.06 -28.47
N ARG A 82 -9.04 -9.49 -29.64
CA ARG A 82 -8.90 -10.16 -30.94
C ARG A 82 -7.41 -10.28 -31.24
N ARG A 83 -6.73 -11.10 -30.44
CA ARG A 83 -5.54 -11.84 -30.84
C ARG A 83 -5.79 -13.28 -30.48
N GLN A 84 -6.75 -13.89 -31.16
CA GLN A 84 -6.70 -15.33 -31.37
C GLN A 84 -5.45 -15.59 -32.21
N GLY A 85 -4.29 -15.68 -31.54
CA GLY A 85 -3.19 -16.44 -32.09
C GLY A 85 -3.68 -17.85 -32.36
N ARG A 86 -3.16 -18.47 -33.43
CA ARG A 86 -3.52 -19.81 -33.92
C ARG A 86 -3.10 -20.87 -32.89
N SER A 87 -3.83 -20.98 -31.77
CA SER A 87 -3.58 -21.93 -30.68
C SER A 87 -3.71 -23.39 -31.12
N ALA A 88 -4.31 -23.63 -32.30
CA ALA A 88 -4.39 -24.94 -32.94
C ALA A 88 -3.02 -25.64 -33.12
N ASN A 89 -1.91 -24.90 -33.10
CA ASN A 89 -0.55 -25.47 -33.21
C ASN A 89 0.28 -25.43 -31.91
N LEU A 90 -0.29 -24.95 -30.80
CA LEU A 90 0.42 -24.96 -29.51
C LEU A 90 0.35 -26.36 -28.92
N LYS A 91 1.49 -27.07 -28.91
CA LYS A 91 1.63 -28.33 -28.19
C LYS A 91 1.58 -28.05 -26.68
N PRO A 92 0.74 -28.74 -25.89
CA PRO A 92 0.72 -28.55 -24.44
C PRO A 92 2.08 -28.91 -23.84
N PHE A 93 2.57 -28.06 -22.93
CA PHE A 93 3.78 -28.32 -22.16
C PHE A 93 3.55 -29.52 -21.24
N LYS A 94 4.14 -30.68 -21.56
CA LYS A 94 4.22 -31.83 -20.65
C LYS A 94 5.48 -31.67 -19.80
N ALA A 95 5.31 -31.33 -18.53
CA ALA A 95 6.39 -31.46 -17.55
C ALA A 95 6.75 -32.96 -17.39
N LYS A 96 8.04 -33.29 -17.50
CA LYS A 96 8.50 -34.65 -17.17
C LYS A 96 8.48 -34.79 -15.66
N ASN A 97 7.62 -35.67 -15.15
CA ASN A 97 7.57 -36.00 -13.73
C ASN A 97 8.80 -36.86 -13.41
N GLN A 98 9.83 -36.27 -12.80
CA GLN A 98 11.03 -36.98 -12.32
C GLN A 98 10.77 -37.50 -10.91
N GLN A 99 9.93 -38.51 -10.77
CA GLN A 99 9.76 -39.26 -9.53
C GLN A 99 9.59 -40.72 -9.88
N GLU A 100 10.70 -41.43 -10.15
CA GLU A 100 10.80 -42.89 -10.08
C GLU A 100 12.26 -43.35 -10.27
N GLN A 101 13.20 -42.86 -9.45
CA GLN A 101 14.52 -43.49 -9.26
C GLN A 101 15.03 -43.25 -7.83
N CYS A 102 14.41 -43.91 -6.86
CA CYS A 102 15.04 -44.29 -5.59
C CYS A 102 14.52 -45.68 -5.21
N GLN A 103 15.16 -46.71 -5.75
CA GLN A 103 15.33 -48.04 -5.15
C GLN A 103 16.79 -48.43 -5.34
#